data_AF-A0A7R7DLH3-F1
#
_entry.id   AF-A0A7R7DLH3-F1
#
_cell.length_a   1.000
_cell.length_b   1.000
_cell.length_c   1.000
_cell.angle_alpha   90.00
_cell.angle_beta   90.00
_cell.angle_gamma   90.00
#
_symmetry.space_group_name_H-M   'P 1'
#
loop_
_entity.id
_entity.type
_entity.pdbx_description
1 polymer ?
#
loop_
_entity_poly.entity_id
_entity_poly.type
_entity_poly.pdbx_seq_one_letter_code
_entity_poly.pdbx_strand_id
1 'polypeptide(L)'
;MAAPTELLWIESPTTDVGNATALADVAATHARPGITAYVVHGKFEHVNFILCPAPLRIQVAEVVPPFPPKLLEMAKQAVAFDEDLPPIELKLDAVDLSERATLHPAPVHLLPCRGSRANLDGLVEYLDTRPAQRKDWLLVGCERSAQFYRHFYGDEPVKINICPRDRLTDPSRLTLTKCCLLERGVEIGDGMAVVPWGANLDEVRSALRHLAGLPQPATAVVRKRGSDGSSSG
;
A
#
# COMPACT_ATOMS: atom_id res chain seq x y z
N MET A 1 -15.90 -30.41 -6.79
CA MET A 1 -16.05 -31.11 -5.50
C MET A 1 -14.76 -31.89 -5.28
N ALA A 2 -14.14 -31.78 -4.09
CA ALA A 2 -12.91 -32.49 -3.76
C ALA A 2 -13.23 -33.91 -3.25
N ALA A 3 -12.43 -34.90 -3.60
CA ALA A 3 -12.56 -36.24 -3.04
C ALA A 3 -12.11 -36.27 -1.56
N PRO A 4 -12.58 -37.22 -0.72
CA PRO A 4 -12.13 -37.32 0.68
C PRO A 4 -10.61 -37.44 0.84
N THR A 5 -9.91 -37.96 -0.16
CA THR A 5 -8.44 -38.08 -0.21
C THR A 5 -7.72 -36.75 -0.52
N GLU A 6 -8.47 -35.73 -0.93
CA GLU A 6 -7.96 -34.40 -1.29
C GLU A 6 -8.18 -33.36 -0.18
N LEU A 7 -8.65 -33.81 0.99
CA LEU A 7 -9.01 -33.00 2.13
C LEU A 7 -8.00 -33.15 3.28
N LEU A 8 -7.68 -32.04 3.93
CA LEU A 8 -6.90 -32.02 5.15
C LEU A 8 -7.65 -31.31 6.28
N TRP A 9 -7.79 -31.98 7.41
CA TRP A 9 -8.27 -31.39 8.66
C TRP A 9 -7.10 -30.81 9.46
N ILE A 10 -7.23 -29.58 9.95
CA ILE A 10 -6.18 -28.83 10.64
C ILE A 10 -6.74 -28.25 11.95
N GLU A 11 -6.01 -28.51 13.04
CA GLU A 11 -6.23 -27.84 14.32
C GLU A 11 -5.41 -26.55 14.38
N SER A 12 -6.07 -25.41 14.50
CA SER A 12 -5.43 -24.08 14.53
C SER A 12 -6.17 -23.12 15.48
N PRO A 13 -6.13 -23.35 16.80
CA PRO A 13 -7.03 -22.73 17.78
C PRO A 13 -6.92 -21.20 17.90
N THR A 14 -5.89 -20.59 17.32
CA THR A 14 -5.71 -19.13 17.32
C THR A 14 -6.17 -18.47 16.01
N THR A 15 -6.49 -19.24 14.97
CA THR A 15 -6.87 -18.73 13.65
C THR A 15 -8.31 -18.27 13.63
N ASP A 16 -8.55 -17.05 13.17
CA ASP A 16 -9.88 -16.57 12.85
C ASP A 16 -10.36 -17.20 11.53
N VAL A 17 -11.19 -18.23 11.64
CA VAL A 17 -11.71 -18.97 10.48
C VAL A 17 -12.83 -18.22 9.74
N GLY A 18 -13.29 -17.07 10.25
CA GLY A 18 -14.14 -16.14 9.50
C GLY A 18 -13.36 -15.31 8.48
N ASN A 19 -12.03 -15.21 8.65
CA ASN A 19 -11.17 -14.45 7.77
C ASN A 19 -10.57 -15.34 6.65
N ALA A 20 -10.93 -15.05 5.40
CA ALA A 20 -10.48 -15.83 4.25
C ALA A 20 -8.95 -15.82 4.06
N THR A 21 -8.29 -14.71 4.41
CA THR A 21 -6.81 -14.61 4.35
C THR A 21 -6.17 -15.48 5.42
N ALA A 22 -6.68 -15.47 6.66
CA ALA A 22 -6.18 -16.32 7.73
C ALA A 22 -6.35 -17.81 7.41
N LEU A 23 -7.47 -18.21 6.79
CA LEU A 23 -7.66 -19.58 6.28
C LEU A 23 -6.63 -19.94 5.20
N ALA A 24 -6.37 -19.04 4.26
CA ALA A 24 -5.40 -19.27 3.20
C ALA A 24 -3.95 -19.37 3.73
N ASP A 25 -3.60 -18.57 4.74
CA ASP A 25 -2.29 -18.65 5.39
C ASP A 25 -2.10 -20.00 6.10
N VAL A 26 -3.12 -20.49 6.82
CA VAL A 26 -3.10 -21.83 7.43
C VAL A 26 -2.99 -22.92 6.36
N ALA A 27 -3.77 -22.82 5.28
CA ALA A 27 -3.69 -23.77 4.18
C ALA A 27 -2.31 -23.78 3.52
N ALA A 28 -1.68 -22.61 3.32
CA ALA A 28 -0.35 -22.50 2.73
C ALA A 28 0.74 -23.16 3.58
N THR A 29 0.67 -23.02 4.91
CA THR A 29 1.63 -23.67 5.84
C THR A 29 1.50 -25.19 5.87
N HIS A 30 0.34 -25.74 5.48
CA HIS A 30 0.05 -27.18 5.46
C HIS A 30 -0.03 -27.76 4.04
N ALA A 31 0.35 -26.97 3.02
CA ALA A 31 0.21 -27.34 1.64
C ALA A 31 1.04 -28.60 1.32
N ARG A 32 0.40 -29.58 0.69
CA ARG A 32 1.04 -30.81 0.26
C ARG A 32 0.40 -31.37 -1.02
N PRO A 33 1.15 -32.09 -1.86
CA PRO A 33 0.64 -32.62 -3.12
C PRO A 33 -0.66 -33.43 -2.93
N GLY A 34 -1.63 -33.21 -3.82
CA GLY A 34 -2.92 -33.91 -3.81
C GLY A 34 -3.96 -33.34 -2.84
N ILE A 35 -3.61 -32.39 -1.96
CA ILE A 35 -4.58 -31.71 -1.10
C ILE A 35 -5.04 -30.41 -1.75
N THR A 36 -6.34 -30.30 -1.94
CA THR A 36 -6.99 -29.13 -2.54
C THR A 36 -7.96 -28.46 -1.57
N ALA A 37 -8.48 -29.19 -0.56
CA ALA A 37 -9.42 -28.68 0.43
C ALA A 37 -8.80 -28.71 1.83
N TYR A 38 -8.92 -27.61 2.56
CA TYR A 38 -8.40 -27.46 3.92
C TYR A 38 -9.55 -27.11 4.84
N VAL A 39 -9.82 -27.98 5.82
CA VAL A 39 -10.81 -27.73 6.87
C VAL A 39 -10.05 -27.34 8.12
N VAL A 40 -10.35 -26.17 8.67
CA VAL A 40 -9.64 -25.59 9.80
C VAL A 40 -10.59 -25.48 10.97
N HIS A 41 -10.25 -26.14 12.07
CA HIS A 41 -10.86 -25.94 13.37
C HIS A 41 -10.05 -24.87 14.11
N GLY A 42 -10.65 -23.71 14.35
CA GLY A 42 -9.94 -22.53 14.82
C GLY A 42 -10.55 -21.86 16.04
N LYS A 43 -10.33 -20.55 16.13
CA LYS A 43 -10.70 -19.74 17.29
C LYS A 43 -12.19 -19.90 17.62
N PHE A 44 -12.50 -19.96 18.91
CA PHE A 44 -13.87 -20.12 19.42
C PHE A 44 -14.55 -21.43 19.00
N GLU A 45 -13.77 -22.50 18.75
CA GLU A 45 -14.26 -23.80 18.28
C GLU A 45 -15.02 -23.74 16.94
N HIS A 46 -14.82 -22.67 16.17
CA HIS A 46 -15.42 -22.53 14.85
C HIS A 46 -14.65 -23.35 13.81
N VAL A 47 -15.39 -23.94 12.88
CA VAL A 47 -14.83 -24.69 11.75
C VAL A 47 -15.21 -23.98 10.45
N ASN A 48 -14.22 -23.75 9.59
CA ASN A 48 -14.47 -23.30 8.22
C ASN A 48 -13.51 -24.02 7.26
N PHE A 49 -13.69 -23.83 5.96
CA PHE A 49 -12.87 -24.48 4.94
C PHE A 49 -12.49 -23.55 3.80
N ILE A 50 -11.40 -23.86 3.14
CA ILE A 50 -10.96 -23.19 1.90
C ILE A 50 -10.57 -24.23 0.85
N LEU A 51 -11.05 -24.03 -0.38
CA LEU A 51 -10.78 -24.90 -1.53
C LEU A 51 -9.86 -24.17 -2.50
N CYS A 52 -8.79 -24.87 -2.93
CA CYS A 52 -7.80 -24.38 -3.89
C CYS A 52 -7.40 -22.91 -3.62
N PRO A 53 -6.87 -22.59 -2.42
CA PRO A 53 -6.60 -21.21 -2.04
C PRO A 53 -5.68 -20.54 -3.07
N ALA A 54 -6.17 -19.44 -3.66
CA ALA A 54 -5.45 -18.63 -4.62
C ALA A 54 -5.54 -17.15 -4.21
N PRO A 55 -4.73 -16.71 -3.23
CA PRO A 55 -4.81 -15.35 -2.73
C PRO A 55 -4.58 -14.29 -3.80
N LEU A 56 -5.38 -13.23 -3.74
CA LEU A 56 -5.24 -12.05 -4.56
C LEU A 56 -3.99 -11.29 -4.14
N ARG A 57 -3.02 -11.17 -5.05
CA ARG A 57 -1.76 -10.46 -4.76
C ARG A 57 -1.94 -8.97 -4.97
N ILE A 58 -1.70 -8.20 -3.92
CA ILE A 58 -1.76 -6.74 -3.96
C ILE A 58 -0.40 -6.17 -3.55
N GLN A 59 0.16 -5.36 -4.44
CA GLN A 59 1.35 -4.58 -4.18
C GLN A 59 0.98 -3.34 -3.38
N VAL A 60 1.65 -3.12 -2.25
CA VAL A 60 1.54 -1.91 -1.44
C VAL A 60 2.77 -1.06 -1.71
N ALA A 61 2.62 -0.06 -2.57
CA ALA A 61 3.71 0.86 -2.91
C ALA A 61 3.72 2.04 -1.92
N GLU A 62 4.77 2.14 -1.11
CA GLU A 62 4.89 3.13 -0.02
C GLU A 62 6.31 3.65 0.14
N VAL A 63 6.43 4.93 0.47
CA VAL A 63 7.71 5.56 0.86
C VAL A 63 8.03 5.22 2.32
N VAL A 64 9.27 4.76 2.54
CA VAL A 64 9.85 4.41 3.85
C VAL A 64 11.22 5.07 3.99
N PRO A 65 11.77 5.25 5.19
CA PRO A 65 11.14 5.11 6.52
C PRO A 65 10.03 6.17 6.79
N PRO A 66 9.23 6.00 7.87
CA PRO A 66 9.40 5.06 8.98
C PRO A 66 9.02 3.61 8.67
N PHE A 67 9.65 2.68 9.40
CA PHE A 67 9.21 1.29 9.53
C PHE A 67 8.49 1.09 10.87
N PRO A 68 7.43 0.25 10.92
CA PRO A 68 6.79 -0.40 9.78
C PRO A 68 6.02 0.60 8.89
N PRO A 69 5.84 0.31 7.59
CA PRO A 69 5.17 1.23 6.65
C PRO A 69 3.68 1.36 6.99
N LYS A 70 3.21 2.61 7.15
CA LYS A 70 1.85 2.88 7.66
C LYS A 70 0.76 2.28 6.75
N LEU A 71 0.86 2.45 5.44
CA LEU A 71 -0.13 1.96 4.49
C LEU A 71 -0.20 0.42 4.51
N LEU A 72 0.95 -0.24 4.57
CA LEU A 72 0.99 -1.70 4.70
C LEU A 72 0.31 -2.18 5.98
N GLU A 73 0.62 -1.55 7.12
CA GLU A 73 0.02 -1.94 8.41
C GLU A 73 -1.49 -1.69 8.44
N MET A 74 -1.94 -0.57 7.86
CA MET A 74 -3.38 -0.32 7.71
C MET A 74 -4.05 -1.31 6.76
N ALA A 75 -3.39 -1.71 5.66
CA ALA A 75 -3.92 -2.71 4.76
C ALA A 75 -4.06 -4.07 5.45
N LYS A 76 -3.07 -4.48 6.26
CA LYS A 76 -3.16 -5.70 7.09
C LYS A 76 -4.33 -5.62 8.07
N GLN A 77 -4.53 -4.47 8.73
CA GLN A 77 -5.66 -4.26 9.64
C GLN A 77 -7.00 -4.38 8.91
N ALA A 78 -7.13 -3.78 7.73
CA ALA A 78 -8.34 -3.87 6.93
C ALA A 78 -8.62 -5.30 6.45
N VAL A 79 -7.59 -6.02 5.97
CA VAL A 79 -7.70 -7.43 5.58
C VAL A 79 -8.10 -8.32 6.75
N ALA A 80 -7.57 -8.06 7.94
CA ALA A 80 -7.89 -8.86 9.14
C ALA A 80 -9.34 -8.69 9.61
N PHE A 81 -9.98 -7.55 9.29
CA PHE A 81 -11.32 -7.22 9.78
C PHE A 81 -12.45 -7.43 8.76
N ASP A 82 -12.20 -7.24 7.47
CA ASP A 82 -13.24 -7.33 6.44
C ASP A 82 -13.42 -8.77 5.95
N GLU A 83 -14.42 -9.46 6.51
CA GLU A 83 -14.76 -10.86 6.22
C GLU A 83 -15.23 -11.10 4.77
N ASP A 84 -15.65 -10.07 4.04
CA ASP A 84 -16.05 -10.21 2.63
C ASP A 84 -14.85 -10.27 1.68
N LEU A 85 -13.66 -9.83 2.13
CA LEU A 85 -12.48 -9.84 1.27
C LEU A 85 -12.10 -11.28 0.92
N PRO A 86 -11.74 -11.56 -0.34
CA PRO A 86 -11.12 -12.82 -0.67
C PRO A 86 -9.77 -12.94 0.08
N PRO A 87 -9.16 -14.14 0.09
CA PRO A 87 -7.79 -14.25 0.58
C PRO A 87 -6.88 -13.27 -0.17
N ILE A 88 -6.10 -12.46 0.56
CA ILE A 88 -5.23 -11.43 -0.01
C ILE A 88 -3.80 -11.64 0.47
N GLU A 89 -2.85 -11.61 -0.46
CA GLU A 89 -1.42 -11.58 -0.18
C GLU A 89 -0.91 -10.14 -0.40
N LEU A 90 -0.63 -9.42 0.68
CA LEU A 90 -0.04 -8.08 0.64
C LEU A 90 1.48 -8.17 0.48
N LYS A 91 2.03 -7.51 -0.54
CA LYS A 91 3.48 -7.36 -0.73
C LYS A 91 3.87 -5.90 -0.60
N LEU A 92 4.96 -5.60 0.12
CA LEU A 92 5.50 -4.25 0.18
C LEU A 92 6.40 -3.99 -1.05
N ASP A 93 6.20 -2.84 -1.71
CA ASP A 93 7.14 -2.26 -2.68
C ASP A 93 7.57 -0.92 -2.11
N ALA A 94 8.70 -0.96 -1.41
CA ALA A 94 9.21 0.19 -0.70
C ALA A 94 9.91 1.16 -1.66
N VAL A 95 9.67 2.45 -1.47
CA VAL A 95 10.57 3.51 -1.94
C VAL A 95 11.36 3.98 -0.73
N ASP A 96 12.58 3.45 -0.58
CA ASP A 96 13.44 3.75 0.58
C ASP A 96 14.21 5.06 0.39
N LEU A 97 14.00 6.03 1.28
CA LEU A 97 14.65 7.33 1.21
C LEU A 97 16.18 7.24 1.41
N SER A 98 16.63 6.34 2.27
CA SER A 98 18.06 6.13 2.53
C SER A 98 18.75 5.52 1.32
N GLU A 99 18.15 4.49 0.71
CA GLU A 99 18.66 3.92 -0.54
C GLU A 99 18.75 4.97 -1.65
N ARG A 100 17.69 5.78 -1.81
CA ARG A 100 17.66 6.84 -2.82
C ARG A 100 18.73 7.89 -2.60
N ALA A 101 18.96 8.31 -1.36
CA ALA A 101 20.01 9.28 -1.04
C ALA A 101 21.42 8.70 -1.29
N THR A 102 21.65 7.42 -0.96
CA THR A 102 22.93 6.75 -1.19
C THR A 102 23.27 6.62 -2.68
N LEU A 103 22.27 6.31 -3.52
CA LEU A 103 22.43 6.24 -4.98
C LEU A 103 22.68 7.62 -5.63
N HIS A 104 22.40 8.70 -4.89
CA HIS A 104 22.50 10.07 -5.37
C HIS A 104 23.19 10.95 -4.32
N PRO A 105 24.52 10.79 -4.14
CA PRO A 105 25.26 11.54 -3.13
C PRO A 105 25.24 13.05 -3.45
N ALA A 106 25.13 13.86 -2.39
CA ALA A 106 25.17 15.30 -2.45
C ALA A 106 25.83 15.87 -1.19
N PRO A 107 26.38 17.10 -1.22
CA PRO A 107 26.95 17.73 -0.04
C PRO A 107 25.93 17.92 1.08
N VAL A 108 24.67 18.21 0.73
CA VAL A 108 23.54 18.34 1.66
C VAL A 108 22.27 17.79 1.02
N HIS A 109 21.64 16.81 1.67
CA HIS A 109 20.31 16.35 1.27
C HIS A 109 19.23 17.16 1.99
N LEU A 110 18.18 17.50 1.26
CA LEU A 110 16.97 18.09 1.82
C LEU A 110 15.85 17.06 1.78
N LEU A 111 15.36 16.65 2.95
CA LEU A 111 14.24 15.73 3.08
C LEU A 111 12.91 16.48 3.28
N PRO A 112 11.74 15.87 2.96
CA PRO A 112 10.46 16.55 3.07
C PRO A 112 10.11 16.91 4.52
N CYS A 113 10.40 16.01 5.46
CA CYS A 113 10.17 16.24 6.87
C CYS A 113 11.01 15.34 7.77
N ARG A 114 11.14 15.73 9.05
CA ARG A 114 11.79 14.92 10.10
C ARG A 114 11.04 13.64 10.43
N GLY A 115 9.75 13.57 10.09
CA GLY A 115 8.88 12.42 10.33
C GLY A 115 9.30 11.16 9.57
N SER A 116 10.11 11.30 8.50
CA SER A 116 10.71 10.17 7.80
C SER A 116 11.64 9.34 8.70
N ARG A 117 12.31 9.98 9.68
CA ARG A 117 13.38 9.36 10.49
C ARG A 117 14.44 8.64 9.64
N ALA A 118 14.63 9.07 8.40
CA ALA A 118 15.65 8.51 7.53
C ALA A 118 17.04 8.82 8.12
N ASN A 119 17.86 7.76 8.24
CA ASN A 119 19.26 7.91 8.59
C ASN A 119 20.04 7.94 7.28
N LEU A 120 20.58 9.11 6.94
CA LEU A 120 21.42 9.31 5.76
C LEU A 120 22.83 9.62 6.21
N ASP A 121 23.81 9.17 5.44
CA ASP A 121 25.19 9.61 5.61
C ASP A 121 25.33 11.06 5.11
N GLY A 122 25.96 11.92 5.91
CA GLY A 122 26.23 13.32 5.57
C GLY A 122 25.25 14.33 6.19
N LEU A 123 25.25 15.56 5.66
CA LEU A 123 24.43 16.64 6.20
C LEU A 123 23.01 16.54 5.65
N VAL A 124 22.04 16.43 6.56
CA VAL A 124 20.62 16.40 6.23
C VAL A 124 19.90 17.59 6.82
N GLU A 125 19.16 18.30 5.98
CA GLU A 125 18.21 19.32 6.41
C GLU A 125 16.79 18.91 6.00
N TYR A 126 15.80 19.61 6.55
CA TYR A 126 14.40 19.23 6.40
C TYR A 126 13.52 20.39 5.97
N LEU A 127 12.76 20.19 4.90
CA LEU A 127 11.93 21.21 4.27
C LEU A 127 10.82 21.75 5.20
N ASP A 128 10.27 20.89 6.07
CA ASP A 128 9.28 21.28 7.09
C ASP A 128 9.82 22.30 8.11
N THR A 129 11.13 22.31 8.35
CA THR A 129 11.78 23.28 9.25
C THR A 129 12.12 24.61 8.60
N ARG A 130 11.97 24.69 7.27
CA ARG A 130 12.27 25.89 6.45
C ARG A 130 13.64 26.50 6.78
N PRO A 131 14.76 25.79 6.51
CA PRO A 131 16.09 26.33 6.75
C PRO A 131 16.24 27.73 6.17
N ALA A 132 16.63 28.68 7.04
CA ALA A 132 16.70 30.10 6.68
C ALA A 132 17.83 30.40 5.70
N GLN A 133 18.96 29.68 5.84
CA GLN A 133 20.08 29.78 4.92
C GLN A 133 19.94 28.73 3.82
N ARG A 134 19.90 29.23 2.58
CA ARG A 134 19.90 28.38 1.39
C ARG A 134 21.25 27.72 1.18
N LYS A 135 21.23 26.45 0.77
CA LYS A 135 22.40 25.66 0.38
C LYS A 135 22.13 24.96 -0.96
N ASP A 136 23.16 24.36 -1.54
CA ASP A 136 23.06 23.53 -2.75
C ASP A 136 22.47 22.16 -2.43
N TRP A 137 21.20 22.17 -2.00
CA TRP A 137 20.46 20.99 -1.60
C TRP A 137 20.12 20.09 -2.79
N LEU A 138 20.25 18.78 -2.57
CA LEU A 138 19.54 17.79 -3.37
C LEU A 138 18.25 17.39 -2.66
N LEU A 139 17.10 17.75 -3.23
CA LEU A 139 15.79 17.43 -2.65
C LEU A 139 15.45 15.96 -2.93
N VAL A 140 15.33 15.15 -1.88
CA VAL A 140 14.77 13.79 -1.97
C VAL A 140 13.26 13.90 -1.73
N GLY A 141 12.47 14.11 -2.79
CA GLY A 141 11.09 14.56 -2.63
C GLY A 141 10.22 14.34 -3.86
N CYS A 142 8.92 14.24 -3.65
CA CYS A 142 7.94 14.18 -4.74
C CYS A 142 7.42 15.57 -5.10
N GLU A 143 6.41 15.65 -5.96
CA GLU A 143 5.84 16.92 -6.40
C GLU A 143 5.33 17.81 -5.26
N ARG A 144 4.77 17.24 -4.19
CA ARG A 144 4.35 18.02 -3.02
C ARG A 144 5.54 18.73 -2.36
N SER A 145 6.69 18.07 -2.26
CA SER A 145 7.92 18.68 -1.72
C SER A 145 8.42 19.81 -2.63
N ALA A 146 8.37 19.62 -3.94
CA ALA A 146 8.76 20.66 -4.90
C ALA A 146 7.85 21.90 -4.81
N GLN A 147 6.54 21.71 -4.62
CA GLN A 147 5.61 22.83 -4.38
C GLN A 147 5.96 23.63 -3.13
N PHE A 148 6.25 22.96 -2.01
CA PHE A 148 6.68 23.63 -0.78
C PHE A 148 8.03 24.33 -0.96
N TYR A 149 8.98 23.69 -1.65
CA TYR A 149 10.26 24.30 -1.96
C TYR A 149 10.10 25.60 -2.73
N ARG A 150 9.37 25.58 -3.85
CA ARG A 150 9.08 26.78 -4.66
C ARG A 150 8.42 27.88 -3.83
N HIS A 151 7.47 27.51 -2.99
CA HIS A 151 6.78 28.46 -2.11
C HIS A 151 7.73 29.12 -1.10
N PHE A 152 8.70 28.38 -0.55
CA PHE A 152 9.65 28.91 0.44
C PHE A 152 10.84 29.64 -0.18
N TYR A 153 11.29 29.22 -1.37
CA TYR A 153 12.58 29.64 -1.93
C TYR A 153 12.52 30.32 -3.30
N GLY A 154 11.34 30.31 -3.95
CA GLY A 154 11.07 31.09 -5.17
C GLY A 154 11.51 30.46 -6.49
N ASP A 155 12.10 29.27 -6.49
CA ASP A 155 12.63 28.59 -7.67
C ASP A 155 12.53 27.06 -7.59
N GLU A 156 13.02 26.37 -8.63
CA GLU A 156 12.90 24.91 -8.76
C GLU A 156 14.09 24.19 -8.09
N PRO A 157 13.83 23.17 -7.25
CA PRO A 157 14.89 22.36 -6.67
C PRO A 157 15.48 21.36 -7.68
N VAL A 158 16.77 21.07 -7.55
CA VAL A 158 17.31 19.80 -8.07
C VAL A 158 16.73 18.67 -7.20
N LYS A 159 16.02 17.72 -7.81
CA LYS A 159 15.27 16.69 -7.06
C LYS A 159 15.45 15.26 -7.56
N ILE A 160 15.36 14.32 -6.63
CA ILE A 160 15.15 12.89 -6.89
C ILE A 160 13.69 12.59 -6.57
N ASN A 161 12.95 12.05 -7.54
CA ASN A 161 11.56 11.68 -7.31
C ASN A 161 11.44 10.41 -6.46
N ILE A 162 10.60 10.49 -5.43
CA ILE A 162 10.27 9.38 -4.52
C ILE A 162 8.78 9.03 -4.56
N CYS A 163 8.04 9.53 -5.54
CA CYS A 163 6.60 9.32 -5.61
C CYS A 163 6.28 7.82 -5.74
N PRO A 164 5.51 7.21 -4.82
CA PRO A 164 5.19 5.80 -4.92
C PRO A 164 4.16 5.52 -6.05
N ARG A 165 3.51 6.57 -6.59
CA ARG A 165 2.67 6.43 -7.80
C ARG A 165 3.48 6.06 -9.04
N ASP A 166 4.78 6.34 -9.07
CA ASP A 166 5.66 5.92 -10.17
C ASP A 166 5.83 4.40 -10.21
N ARG A 167 5.36 3.67 -9.19
CA ARG A 167 5.30 2.21 -9.17
C ARG A 167 4.08 1.63 -9.91
N LEU A 168 3.15 2.48 -10.37
CA LEU A 168 1.95 2.08 -11.11
C LEU A 168 2.25 1.76 -12.59
N THR A 169 3.40 1.15 -12.88
CA THR A 169 3.90 0.94 -14.25
C THR A 169 3.46 -0.37 -14.87
N ASP A 170 3.06 -1.36 -14.06
CA ASP A 170 2.61 -2.68 -14.53
C ASP A 170 1.08 -2.79 -14.36
N PRO A 171 0.29 -2.66 -15.45
CA PRO A 171 -1.16 -2.74 -15.39
C PRO A 171 -1.66 -4.15 -15.04
N SER A 172 -0.81 -5.17 -15.08
CA SER A 172 -1.18 -6.54 -14.66
C SER A 172 -1.14 -6.74 -13.15
N ARG A 173 -0.60 -5.78 -12.38
CA ARG A 173 -0.46 -5.88 -10.92
C ARG A 173 -1.45 -4.98 -10.22
N LEU A 174 -2.22 -5.58 -9.32
CA LEU A 174 -3.04 -4.83 -8.39
C LEU A 174 -2.17 -4.04 -7.43
N THR A 175 -2.32 -2.72 -7.42
CA THR A 175 -1.47 -1.83 -6.62
C THR A 175 -2.28 -0.89 -5.75
N LEU A 176 -2.01 -0.94 -4.45
CA LEU A 176 -2.44 0.04 -3.47
C LEU A 176 -1.27 1.01 -3.19
N THR A 177 -1.50 2.31 -3.33
CA THR A 177 -0.50 3.32 -3.01
C THR A 177 -1.12 4.56 -2.36
N LYS A 178 -0.29 5.53 -1.98
CA LYS A 178 -0.71 6.80 -1.37
C LYS A 178 -0.18 8.01 -2.11
N CYS A 179 -0.91 9.12 -2.04
CA CYS A 179 -0.50 10.38 -2.65
C CYS A 179 -0.68 11.57 -1.70
N CYS A 180 0.35 12.42 -1.59
CA CYS A 180 0.30 13.66 -0.81
C CYS A 180 -0.50 14.78 -1.49
N LEU A 181 -0.83 14.63 -2.77
CA LEU A 181 -1.68 15.56 -3.52
C LEU A 181 -3.17 15.21 -3.41
N LEU A 182 -3.50 13.99 -3.00
CA LEU A 182 -4.86 13.58 -2.70
C LEU A 182 -5.19 13.92 -1.25
N GLU A 183 -6.18 14.77 -1.04
CA GLU A 183 -6.54 15.24 0.31
C GLU A 183 -7.45 14.27 1.06
N ARG A 184 -8.45 13.71 0.37
CA ARG A 184 -9.48 12.80 0.92
C ARG A 184 -10.00 11.86 -0.16
N GLY A 185 -10.60 10.75 0.27
CA GLY A 185 -11.24 9.77 -0.60
C GLY A 185 -10.22 8.87 -1.30
N VAL A 186 -10.71 8.01 -2.20
CA VAL A 186 -9.90 7.03 -2.92
C VAL A 186 -9.96 7.33 -4.41
N GLU A 187 -8.81 7.54 -5.04
CA GLU A 187 -8.70 7.52 -6.49
C GLU A 187 -8.58 6.07 -6.96
N ILE A 188 -9.43 5.69 -7.89
CA ILE A 188 -9.60 4.32 -8.35
C ILE A 188 -9.33 4.25 -9.85
N GLY A 189 -8.66 3.18 -10.30
CA GLY A 189 -8.51 2.83 -11.71
C GLY A 189 -8.41 1.33 -11.91
N ASP A 190 -8.19 0.92 -13.16
CA ASP A 190 -7.96 -0.49 -13.49
C ASP A 190 -6.67 -0.97 -12.82
N GLY A 191 -6.79 -1.96 -11.94
CA GLY A 191 -5.66 -2.53 -11.21
C GLY A 191 -4.98 -1.58 -10.21
N MET A 192 -5.54 -0.41 -9.92
CA MET A 192 -4.93 0.53 -8.98
C MET A 192 -5.93 1.20 -8.03
N ALA A 193 -5.46 1.49 -6.83
CA ALA A 193 -6.13 2.36 -5.88
C ALA A 193 -5.11 3.26 -5.16
N VAL A 194 -5.44 4.55 -5.08
CA VAL A 194 -4.59 5.57 -4.45
C VAL A 194 -5.36 6.23 -3.33
N VAL A 195 -4.81 6.17 -2.12
CA VAL A 195 -5.36 6.80 -0.91
C VAL A 195 -4.59 8.08 -0.54
N PRO A 196 -5.12 8.95 0.33
CA PRO A 196 -4.41 10.14 0.78
C PRO A 196 -3.17 9.76 1.59
N TRP A 197 -2.17 10.65 1.66
CA TRP A 197 -1.05 10.45 2.58
C TRP A 197 -1.50 10.31 4.05
N GLY A 198 -2.57 11.02 4.40
CA GLY A 198 -3.23 10.99 5.70
C GLY A 198 -4.34 9.94 5.82
N ALA A 199 -4.36 8.91 4.96
CA ALA A 199 -5.49 7.97 4.87
C ALA A 199 -5.96 7.42 6.23
N ASN A 200 -7.27 7.18 6.32
CA ASN A 200 -7.91 6.42 7.40
C ASN A 200 -8.18 4.96 7.00
N LEU A 201 -8.62 4.12 7.95
CA LEU A 201 -8.81 2.69 7.71
C LEU A 201 -9.92 2.40 6.70
N ASP A 202 -10.99 3.20 6.68
CA ASP A 202 -12.10 3.04 5.73
C ASP A 202 -11.67 3.33 4.29
N GLU A 203 -10.82 4.35 4.07
CA GLU A 203 -10.24 4.63 2.74
C GLU A 203 -9.37 3.48 2.25
N VAL A 204 -8.56 2.88 3.14
CA VAL A 204 -7.73 1.71 2.80
C VAL A 204 -8.61 0.48 2.53
N ARG A 205 -9.63 0.24 3.35
CA ARG A 205 -10.60 -0.85 3.15
C ARG A 205 -11.37 -0.69 1.84
N SER A 206 -11.84 0.51 1.54
CA SER A 206 -12.50 0.87 0.28
C SER A 206 -11.59 0.60 -0.93
N ALA A 207 -10.31 0.98 -0.84
CA ALA A 207 -9.32 0.70 -1.86
C ALA A 207 -9.09 -0.81 -2.06
N LEU A 208 -8.98 -1.60 -0.99
CA LEU A 208 -8.82 -3.06 -1.08
C LEU A 208 -10.04 -3.75 -1.69
N ARG A 209 -11.26 -3.34 -1.30
CA ARG A 209 -12.50 -3.87 -1.89
C ARG A 209 -12.58 -3.57 -3.38
N HIS A 210 -12.16 -2.38 -3.83
CA HIS A 210 -12.04 -2.07 -5.27
C HIS A 210 -11.12 -3.07 -5.98
N LEU A 211 -9.91 -3.24 -5.45
CA LEU A 211 -8.91 -4.13 -6.05
C LEU A 211 -9.37 -5.59 -6.07
N ALA A 212 -10.20 -5.99 -5.11
CA ALA A 212 -10.84 -7.30 -5.05
C ALA A 212 -12.10 -7.44 -5.92
N GLY A 213 -12.54 -6.39 -6.61
CA GLY A 213 -13.76 -6.39 -7.43
C GLY A 213 -15.06 -6.41 -6.60
N LEU A 214 -15.01 -6.01 -5.34
CA LEU A 214 -16.14 -5.98 -4.43
C LEU A 214 -16.84 -4.60 -4.43
N PRO A 215 -18.15 -4.54 -4.10
CA PRO A 215 -18.84 -3.28 -3.90
C PRO A 215 -18.19 -2.42 -2.82
N GLN A 216 -18.16 -1.12 -3.05
CA GLN A 216 -17.69 -0.15 -2.08
C GLN A 216 -18.64 -0.05 -0.88
N PRO A 217 -18.12 0.15 0.34
CA PRO A 217 -18.98 0.53 1.46
C PRO A 217 -19.60 1.90 1.15
N ALA A 218 -20.84 2.13 1.60
CA ALA A 218 -21.68 3.26 1.18
C ALA A 218 -21.13 4.67 1.49
N THR A 219 -19.91 4.80 2.03
CA THR A 219 -19.39 6.03 2.67
C THR A 219 -18.18 6.68 1.99
N ALA A 220 -17.62 6.17 0.88
CA ALA A 220 -16.43 6.82 0.31
C ALA A 220 -16.22 6.59 -1.19
N VAL A 221 -16.73 7.48 -2.08
CA VAL A 221 -16.13 7.63 -3.42
C VAL A 221 -16.27 9.06 -3.95
N VAL A 222 -15.12 9.70 -4.26
CA VAL A 222 -15.05 10.76 -5.27
C VAL A 222 -14.56 10.10 -6.55
N ARG A 223 -15.46 9.93 -7.53
CA ARG A 223 -15.06 9.40 -8.85
C ARG A 223 -14.33 10.51 -9.60
N LYS A 224 -13.19 10.19 -10.20
CA LYS A 224 -12.53 11.09 -11.17
C LYS A 224 -13.52 11.29 -12.32
N ARG A 225 -13.94 12.53 -12.59
CA ARG A 225 -14.61 12.85 -13.86
C ARG A 225 -13.64 12.47 -14.97
N GLY A 226 -14.03 11.51 -15.80
CA GLY A 226 -13.35 11.25 -17.05
C GLY A 226 -13.25 12.56 -17.83
N SER A 227 -12.07 12.86 -18.35
CA SER A 227 -11.92 13.83 -19.42
C SER A 227 -12.60 13.25 -20.65
N ASP A 228 -13.93 13.42 -20.75
CA ASP A 228 -14.65 13.22 -22.00
C ASP A 228 -14.23 14.34 -22.94
N GLY A 229 -13.19 14.04 -23.71
CA GLY A 229 -12.89 14.73 -24.95
C GLY A 229 -14.08 14.57 -25.88
N SER A 230 -15.02 15.51 -25.80
CA SER A 230 -16.05 15.69 -26.81
C SER A 230 -15.45 16.56 -27.91
N SER A 231 -14.82 15.91 -28.87
CA SER A 231 -14.65 16.47 -30.21
C SER A 231 -15.99 16.42 -30.92
N SER A 232 -16.62 17.57 -31.15
CA SER A 232 -17.69 17.73 -32.15
C SER A 232 -18.10 19.20 -32.28
N GLY A 233 -17.95 19.76 -33.49
CA GLY A 233 -18.55 21.02 -33.93
C GLY A 233 -17.56 22.04 -34.45
#